data_AF-A0A7X2G5A0-F1
#
_entry.id   AF-A0A7X2G5A0-F1
#
_cell.length_a   1.000
_cell.length_b   1.000
_cell.length_c   1.000
_cell.angle_alpha   90.00
_cell.angle_beta   90.00
_cell.angle_gamma   90.00
#
_symmetry.space_group_name_H-M   'P 1'
#
loop_
_entity.id
_entity.type
_entity.pdbx_description
1 polymer ?
#
loop_
_entity_poly.entity_id
_entity_poly.type
_entity_poly.pdbx_seq_one_letter_code
_entity_poly.pdbx_strand_id
1 'polypeptide(L)'
;MTEKNTNVKNNQVQPATVDRLSAHEDWTFTDANGYEWKYRFQFPGLKKVYEMLDNATMANGQIAKSILFDEYLQNIVVSEKLTSLDDLIDRPGVNELFDAMDSFLGGLL
;
A
#
# COMPACT_ATOMS: atom_id res chain seq x y z
N MET A 1 29.97 7.89 -49.22
CA MET A 1 29.25 8.75 -48.25
C MET A 1 28.12 7.90 -47.70
N THR A 2 28.22 7.46 -46.45
CA THR A 2 27.32 6.44 -45.88
C THR A 2 26.49 7.11 -44.81
N GLU A 3 25.23 7.42 -45.13
CA GLU A 3 24.28 8.05 -44.23
C GLU A 3 23.76 7.02 -43.23
N LYS A 4 24.08 7.23 -41.94
CA LYS A 4 23.56 6.42 -40.84
C LYS A 4 22.15 6.93 -40.50
N ASN A 5 21.14 6.13 -40.83
CA ASN A 5 19.78 6.32 -40.37
C ASN A 5 19.69 6.09 -38.86
N THR A 6 19.66 7.16 -38.07
CA THR A 6 19.40 7.14 -36.63
C THR A 6 17.89 6.96 -36.41
N ASN A 7 17.48 5.73 -36.12
CA ASN A 7 16.10 5.42 -35.74
C ASN A 7 15.88 5.87 -34.28
N VAL A 8 15.35 7.08 -34.11
CA VAL A 8 14.94 7.61 -32.80
C VAL A 8 13.64 6.91 -32.41
N LYS A 9 13.75 5.87 -31.58
CA LYS A 9 12.59 5.23 -30.95
C LYS A 9 11.95 6.22 -29.99
N ASN A 10 10.86 6.86 -30.43
CA ASN A 10 9.94 7.60 -29.58
C ASN A 10 9.37 6.65 -28.53
N ASN A 11 9.95 6.63 -27.33
CA ASN A 11 9.42 5.91 -26.18
C ASN A 11 8.24 6.72 -25.63
N GLN A 12 7.09 6.61 -26.30
CA GLN A 12 5.82 7.12 -25.80
C GLN A 12 5.57 6.39 -24.47
N VAL A 13 5.67 7.11 -23.36
CA VAL A 13 5.27 6.60 -22.04
C VAL A 13 3.77 6.38 -22.11
N GLN A 14 3.36 5.17 -22.45
CA GLN A 14 1.97 4.77 -22.43
C GLN A 14 1.50 4.91 -20.97
N PRO A 15 0.36 5.56 -20.69
CA PRO A 15 -0.20 5.54 -19.35
C PRO A 15 -0.36 4.07 -18.97
N ALA A 16 0.33 3.65 -17.91
CA ALA A 16 0.19 2.30 -17.41
C ALA A 16 -1.31 2.08 -17.17
N THR A 17 -1.91 1.11 -17.86
CA THR A 17 -3.22 0.58 -17.50
C THR A 17 -3.03 -0.16 -16.19
N VAL A 18 -2.88 0.59 -15.10
CA VAL A 18 -2.82 -0.01 -13.77
C VAL A 18 -4.26 -0.35 -13.44
N ASP A 19 -4.64 -1.60 -13.65
CA ASP A 19 -5.87 -2.16 -13.11
C ASP A 19 -5.70 -2.29 -11.59
N ARG A 20 -5.68 -1.16 -10.90
CA ARG A 20 -5.57 -1.09 -9.44
C ARG A 20 -6.85 -1.60 -8.77
N LEU A 21 -7.98 -1.59 -9.47
CA LEU A 21 -9.27 -1.95 -8.91
C LEU A 21 -9.40 -3.46 -8.64
N SER A 22 -8.67 -4.28 -9.40
CA SER A 22 -8.57 -5.73 -9.19
C SER A 22 -7.26 -6.15 -8.53
N ALA A 23 -6.45 -5.18 -8.07
CA ALA A 23 -5.13 -5.48 -7.51
C ALA A 23 -5.28 -6.12 -6.13
N HIS A 24 -4.74 -7.34 -6.03
CA HIS A 24 -4.52 -8.04 -4.79
C HIS A 24 -3.04 -8.32 -4.65
N GLU A 25 -2.52 -8.15 -3.45
CA GLU A 25 -1.13 -8.47 -3.13
C GLU A 25 -1.07 -9.36 -1.90
N ASP A 26 -0.39 -10.49 -2.03
CA ASP A 26 -0.11 -11.37 -0.90
C ASP A 26 1.26 -10.98 -0.33
N TRP A 27 1.28 -10.53 0.92
CA TRP A 27 2.49 -10.12 1.63
C TRP A 27 2.72 -11.04 2.84
N THR A 28 3.97 -11.44 3.06
CA THR A 28 4.34 -12.33 4.16
C THR A 28 5.47 -11.72 4.97
N PHE A 29 5.29 -11.69 6.29
CA PHE A 29 6.32 -11.32 7.26
C PHE A 29 6.82 -12.55 7.99
N THR A 30 8.14 -12.78 7.97
CA THR A 30 8.77 -13.86 8.74
C THR A 30 9.38 -13.27 10.01
N ASP A 31 8.94 -13.76 11.16
CA ASP A 31 9.49 -13.33 12.44
C ASP A 31 10.88 -13.93 12.72
N ALA A 32 11.53 -13.47 13.79
CA ALA A 32 12.84 -13.98 14.19
C ALA A 32 12.83 -15.47 14.63
N ASN A 33 11.66 -16.03 14.92
CA ASN A 33 11.47 -17.43 15.31
C ASN A 33 11.17 -18.34 14.09
N GLY A 34 11.06 -17.77 12.89
CA GLY A 34 10.73 -18.49 11.66
C GLY A 34 9.23 -18.69 11.41
N TYR A 35 8.35 -18.05 12.19
CA TYR A 35 6.92 -18.05 11.94
C TYR A 35 6.55 -17.03 10.86
N GLU A 36 5.71 -17.47 9.91
CA GLU A 36 5.24 -16.65 8.79
C GLU A 36 3.84 -16.07 9.07
N TRP A 37 3.76 -14.75 9.13
CA TRP A 37 2.51 -13.98 9.17
C TRP A 37 2.09 -13.62 7.75
N LYS A 38 0.90 -14.07 7.33
CA LYS A 38 0.43 -13.90 5.94
C LYS A 38 -0.71 -12.90 5.86
N TYR A 39 -0.54 -11.93 4.99
CA TYR A 39 -1.49 -10.85 4.75
C TYR A 39 -1.88 -10.82 3.29
N ARG A 40 -3.16 -10.54 3.04
CA ARG A 40 -3.66 -10.23 1.70
C ARG A 40 -4.16 -8.80 1.70
N PHE A 41 -3.62 -8.01 0.78
CA PHE A 41 -4.04 -6.64 0.53
C PHE A 41 -4.98 -6.61 -0.65
N GLN A 42 -5.99 -5.75 -0.56
CA GLN A 42 -6.89 -5.43 -1.66
C GLN A 42 -7.00 -3.93 -1.78
N PHE A 43 -6.97 -3.42 -3.01
CA PHE A 43 -7.15 -2.01 -3.23
C PHE A 43 -8.60 -1.59 -2.90
N PRO A 44 -8.82 -0.66 -1.95
CA PRO A 44 -10.16 -0.30 -1.51
C PRO A 44 -10.90 0.65 -2.47
N GLY A 45 -10.23 1.08 -3.54
CA GLY A 45 -10.75 2.08 -4.47
C GLY A 45 -10.33 3.51 -4.10
N LEU A 46 -10.25 4.37 -5.12
CA LEU A 46 -9.67 5.71 -4.99
C LEU A 46 -10.43 6.60 -3.99
N LYS A 47 -11.77 6.56 -4.01
CA LYS A 47 -12.61 7.32 -3.08
C LYS A 47 -12.30 6.95 -1.63
N LYS A 48 -12.16 5.65 -1.35
CA LYS A 48 -11.86 5.16 0.00
C LYS A 48 -10.45 5.55 0.42
N VAL A 49 -9.46 5.52 -0.48
CA VAL A 49 -8.11 6.02 -0.18
C VAL A 49 -8.12 7.47 0.29
N TYR A 50 -8.85 8.35 -0.39
CA TYR A 50 -8.99 9.74 0.06
C TYR A 50 -9.73 9.86 1.41
N GLU A 51 -10.80 9.09 1.62
CA GLU A 51 -11.51 9.07 2.91
C GLU A 51 -10.58 8.63 4.06
N MET A 52 -9.71 7.64 3.84
CA MET A 52 -8.74 7.19 4.86
C MET A 52 -7.75 8.30 5.21
N LEU A 53 -7.22 9.01 4.21
CA LEU A 53 -6.30 10.13 4.42
C LEU A 53 -6.99 11.29 5.14
N ASP A 54 -8.21 11.64 4.74
CA ASP A 54 -8.99 12.71 5.37
C ASP A 54 -9.30 12.38 6.84
N ASN A 55 -9.70 11.13 7.13
CA ASN A 55 -9.95 10.66 8.49
C ASN A 55 -8.70 10.70 9.37
N ALA A 56 -7.54 10.38 8.80
CA ALA A 56 -6.27 10.42 9.50
C ALA A 56 -5.68 11.84 9.62
N THR A 57 -6.19 12.81 8.85
CA THR A 57 -5.70 14.19 8.87
C THR A 57 -6.30 14.95 10.05
N MET A 58 -5.43 15.35 10.97
CA MET A 58 -5.80 16.16 12.13
C MET A 58 -6.13 17.61 11.72
N ALA A 59 -6.81 18.35 12.61
CA ALA A 59 -7.20 19.75 12.37
C ALA A 59 -6.03 20.70 12.04
N ASN A 60 -4.79 20.32 12.36
CA ASN A 60 -3.57 21.07 12.04
C ASN A 60 -2.93 20.65 10.70
N GLY A 61 -3.57 19.78 9.93
CA GLY A 61 -3.07 19.25 8.65
C GLY A 61 -2.03 18.15 8.76
N GLN A 62 -1.69 17.68 9.98
CA GLN A 62 -0.80 16.54 10.16
C GLN A 62 -1.57 15.22 10.06
N ILE A 63 -0.96 14.21 9.43
CA ILE A 63 -1.51 12.87 9.36
C ILE A 63 -1.12 12.10 10.62
N ALA A 64 -2.12 11.63 11.36
CA ALA A 64 -1.91 10.75 12.51
C ALA A 64 -1.63 9.33 12.01
N LYS A 65 -0.36 8.90 12.07
CA LYS A 65 0.08 7.58 11.58
C LYS A 65 -0.73 6.43 12.19
N SER A 66 -1.09 6.50 13.47
CA SER A 66 -1.90 5.47 14.14
C SER A 66 -3.30 5.35 13.55
N ILE A 67 -3.98 6.48 13.31
CA ILE A 67 -5.33 6.50 12.71
C ILE A 67 -5.27 6.02 11.26
N LEU A 68 -4.27 6.45 10.51
CA LEU A 68 -4.08 5.98 9.13
C LEU A 68 -3.84 4.47 9.08
N PHE A 69 -3.07 3.95 10.02
CA PHE A 69 -2.83 2.51 10.11
C PHE A 69 -4.13 1.75 10.42
N ASP A 70 -4.94 2.22 11.37
CA ASP A 70 -6.25 1.62 11.65
C ASP A 70 -7.14 1.60 10.40
N GLU A 71 -7.18 2.71 9.65
CA GLU A 71 -7.90 2.81 8.38
C GLU A 71 -7.37 1.82 7.32
N TYR A 72 -6.04 1.67 7.21
CA TYR A 72 -5.42 0.68 6.32
C TYR A 72 -5.79 -0.75 6.70
N LEU A 73 -5.75 -1.10 7.98
CA LEU A 73 -6.13 -2.45 8.44
C LEU A 73 -7.58 -2.78 8.11
N GLN A 74 -8.50 -1.83 8.31
CA GLN A 74 -9.93 -2.05 8.07
C GLN A 74 -10.31 -2.14 6.60
N ASN A 75 -9.60 -1.42 5.72
CA ASN A 75 -10.02 -1.25 4.32
C ASN A 75 -9.09 -1.96 3.32
N ILE A 76 -7.84 -2.25 3.68
CA ILE A 76 -6.84 -2.84 2.78
C ILE A 76 -6.60 -4.32 3.10
N VAL A 77 -6.50 -4.67 4.38
CA VAL A 77 -6.20 -6.05 4.80
C VAL A 77 -7.47 -6.90 4.78
N VAL A 78 -7.48 -7.96 3.98
CA VAL A 78 -8.65 -8.86 3.83
C VAL A 78 -8.44 -10.27 4.38
N SER A 79 -7.20 -10.66 4.67
CA SER A 79 -6.86 -11.99 5.17
C SER A 79 -7.31 -12.24 6.61
N GLU A 80 -7.35 -11.19 7.43
CA GLU A 80 -7.75 -11.22 8.82
C GLU A 80 -8.67 -10.03 9.13
N LYS A 81 -9.58 -10.22 10.09
CA LYS A 81 -10.44 -9.14 10.58
C LYS A 81 -9.68 -8.30 11.60
N LEU A 82 -8.71 -7.53 11.12
CA LEU A 82 -7.96 -6.56 11.91
C LEU A 82 -8.68 -5.21 11.85
N THR A 83 -8.97 -4.65 13.01
CA THR A 83 -9.76 -3.41 13.10
C THR A 83 -8.98 -2.25 13.71
N SER A 84 -7.93 -2.53 14.47
CA SER A 84 -7.05 -1.48 15.01
C SER A 84 -5.61 -1.98 15.20
N LEU A 85 -4.71 -1.02 15.39
CA LEU A 85 -3.32 -1.25 15.77
C LEU A 85 -3.20 -2.06 17.07
N ASP A 86 -4.18 -1.92 17.97
CA ASP A 86 -4.21 -2.68 19.23
C ASP A 86 -4.33 -4.20 19.00
N ASP A 87 -4.96 -4.63 17.90
CA ASP A 87 -5.04 -6.05 17.50
C ASP A 87 -3.65 -6.64 17.14
N LEU A 88 -2.65 -5.76 16.97
CA LEU A 88 -1.30 -6.09 16.54
C LEU A 88 -0.22 -5.83 17.61
N ILE A 89 -0.60 -5.42 18.83
CA ILE A 89 0.35 -5.05 19.90
C ILE A 89 1.40 -6.14 20.20
N ASP A 90 0.99 -7.41 20.17
CA ASP A 90 1.87 -8.54 20.46
C ASP A 90 2.54 -9.13 19.21
N ARG A 91 2.31 -8.54 18.02
CA ARG A 91 2.83 -9.07 16.77
C ARG A 91 4.15 -8.40 16.39
N PRO A 92 5.16 -9.18 15.97
CA PRO A 92 6.36 -8.61 15.36
C PRO A 92 6.03 -8.08 13.95
N GLY A 93 6.80 -7.12 13.45
CA GLY A 93 6.69 -6.66 12.06
C GLY A 93 5.64 -5.59 11.78
N VAL A 94 5.12 -4.93 12.82
CA VAL A 94 4.02 -3.95 12.70
C VAL A 94 4.39 -2.75 11.81
N ASN A 95 5.65 -2.29 11.88
CA ASN A 95 6.12 -1.19 11.02
C ASN A 95 6.26 -1.64 9.57
N GLU A 96 6.80 -2.85 9.36
CA GLU A 96 6.99 -3.46 8.06
C GLU A 96 5.64 -3.72 7.36
N LEU A 97 4.63 -4.13 8.14
CA LEU A 97 3.26 -4.27 7.65
C LEU A 97 2.68 -2.91 7.21
N PHE A 98 2.88 -1.86 8.01
CA PHE A 98 2.45 -0.51 7.63
C PHE A 98 3.11 -0.05 6.33
N ASP A 99 4.43 -0.17 6.24
CA ASP A 99 5.20 0.26 5.08
C ASP A 99 4.82 -0.54 3.82
N ALA A 100 4.52 -1.84 3.97
CA ALA A 100 4.04 -2.68 2.88
C ALA A 100 2.66 -2.22 2.36
N MET A 101 1.72 -1.89 3.24
CA MET A 101 0.41 -1.38 2.84
C MET A 101 0.50 0.01 2.18
N ASP A 102 1.36 0.89 2.69
CA ASP A 102 1.56 2.20 2.09
C ASP A 102 2.19 2.09 0.69
N SER A 103 3.19 1.22 0.56
CA SER A 103 3.82 0.89 -0.74
C SER A 103 2.80 0.32 -1.73
N PHE A 104 1.89 -0.56 -1.28
CA PHE A 104 0.82 -1.12 -2.10
C PHE A 104 -0.13 -0.03 -2.66
N LEU A 105 -0.41 1.03 -1.90
CA LEU A 105 -1.20 2.17 -2.39
C LEU A 105 -0.40 3.09 -3.33
N GLY A 106 0.92 2.95 -3.36
CA GLY A 106 1.83 3.69 -4.24
C GLY A 106 2.82 4.59 -3.51
N GLY A 107 3.04 4.41 -2.21
CA GLY A 107 3.94 5.23 -1.39
C GLY A 107 3.36 6.63 -1.20
N LEU A 108 2.23 6.72 -0.49
CA LEU A 108 1.55 7.99 -0.26
C LEU A 108 2.27 8.85 0.79
N LEU A 109 3.15 8.25 1.60
CA LEU A 109 3.92 8.87 2.68
C LEU A 109 5.44 8.76 2.49
#